data_AF-A5N278-F1
#
_entry.id   AF-A5N278-F1
#
_cell.length_a   1.000
_cell.length_b   1.000
_cell.length_c   1.000
_cell.angle_alpha   90.00
_cell.angle_beta   90.00
_cell.angle_gamma   90.00
#
_symmetry.space_group_name_H-M   'P 1'
#
loop_
_entity.id
_entity.type
_entity.pdbx_description
1 polymer ?
#
loop_
_entity_poly.entity_id
_entity_poly.type
_entity_poly.pdbx_seq_one_letter_code
_entity_poly.pdbx_strand_id
1 'polypeptide(L)' 'MFKNMRKKLGFTQNQMARKLGISQGTLSKLENNSVYKINIIKIAFIRKVCDIFFVMPHNIISIFL' A
#
# COMPACT_ATOMS: atom_id res chain seq x y z
N MET A 1 2.28 0.63 9.03
CA MET A 1 1.25 -0.43 8.90
C MET A 1 1.41 -1.27 7.64
N PHE A 2 1.53 -0.67 6.45
CA PHE A 2 1.69 -1.38 5.16
C PHE A 2 2.78 -2.46 5.15
N LYS A 3 3.94 -2.15 5.74
CA LYS A 3 5.07 -3.08 5.90
C LYS A 3 4.68 -4.37 6.62
N ASN A 4 3.87 -4.27 7.67
CA ASN A 4 3.44 -5.42 8.46
C ASN A 4 2.42 -6.25 7.68
N MET A 5 1.49 -5.60 6.98
CA MET A 5 0.52 -6.29 6.12
C MET A 5 1.23 -7.05 5.00
N ARG A 6 2.19 -6.41 4.31
CA ARG A 6 2.99 -7.08 3.27
C ARG A 6 3.74 -8.29 3.82
N LYS A 7 4.37 -8.15 4.98
CA LYS A 7 5.11 -9.25 5.63
C LYS A 7 4.19 -10.41 6.02
N LYS A 8 2.99 -10.15 6.51
CA LYS A 8 1.98 -11.19 6.81
C LYS A 8 1.59 -11.99 5.57
N LEU A 9 1.58 -11.36 4.40
CA LEU A 9 1.34 -12.02 3.12
C LEU A 9 2.58 -12.70 2.51
N GLY A 10 3.74 -12.66 3.18
CA GLY A 10 4.97 -13.29 2.70
C GLY A 10 5.63 -12.61 1.50
N PHE A 11 5.24 -11.39 1.13
CA PHE A 11 5.81 -10.71 -0.03
C PHE A 11 7.07 -9.91 0.30
N THR A 12 8.03 -9.93 -0.61
CA THR A 12 9.10 -8.91 -0.68
C THR A 12 8.53 -7.55 -1.12
N GLN A 13 9.27 -6.45 -0.89
CA GLN A 13 8.83 -5.14 -1.38
C GLN A 13 8.69 -5.13 -2.92
N ASN A 14 9.60 -5.81 -3.64
CA ASN A 14 9.54 -5.87 -5.10
C ASN A 14 8.28 -6.59 -5.61
N GLN A 15 7.94 -7.73 -5.01
CA GLN A 15 6.72 -8.49 -5.38
C GLN A 15 5.46 -7.69 -5.10
N MET A 16 5.38 -7.03 -3.93
CA MET A 16 4.24 -6.22 -3.56
C MET A 16 4.09 -4.99 -4.46
N ALA A 17 5.20 -4.30 -4.75
CA ALA A 17 5.22 -3.15 -5.64
C ALA A 17 4.72 -3.51 -7.05
N ARG A 18 5.17 -4.66 -7.60
CA ARG A 18 4.67 -5.20 -8.87
C ARG A 18 3.16 -5.46 -8.85
N LYS A 19 2.63 -6.09 -7.81
CA LYS A 19 1.17 -6.32 -7.67
C LYS A 19 0.38 -5.01 -7.62
N LEU A 20 0.93 -4.00 -6.93
CA LEU A 20 0.32 -2.69 -6.79
C LEU A 20 0.49 -1.80 -8.03
N GLY A 21 1.36 -2.19 -8.98
CA GLY A 21 1.66 -1.39 -10.16
C GLY A 21 2.46 -0.12 -9.86
N ILE A 22 3.33 -0.16 -8.84
CA ILE A 22 4.23 0.94 -8.46
C ILE A 22 5.68 0.47 -8.43
N SER A 23 6.64 1.41 -8.33
CA SER A 23 8.04 1.05 -8.15
C SER A 23 8.32 0.57 -6.72
N GLN A 24 9.34 -0.27 -6.52
CA GLN A 24 9.77 -0.69 -5.19
C GLN A 24 10.25 0.50 -4.34
N GLY A 25 10.89 1.51 -4.95
CA GLY A 25 11.26 2.75 -4.27
C GLY A 25 10.05 3.53 -3.77
N THR A 26 8.96 3.58 -4.55
CA THR A 26 7.68 4.16 -4.13
C THR A 26 7.10 3.40 -2.94
N LEU A 27 7.11 2.07 -2.96
CA LEU A 27 6.65 1.26 -1.83
C LEU A 27 7.53 1.45 -0.59
N SER A 28 8.84 1.53 -0.75
CA SER A 28 9.78 1.78 0.35
C SER A 28 9.51 3.13 1.01
N LYS A 29 9.28 4.18 0.21
CA LYS A 29 8.88 5.50 0.73
C LYS A 29 7.54 5.43 1.46
N LEU A 30 6.55 4.71 0.92
CA LEU A 30 5.24 4.52 1.55
C LEU A 30 5.33 3.74 2.88
N GLU A 31 6.21 2.75 2.97
CA GLU A 31 6.40 1.95 4.18
C GLU A 31 7.15 2.71 5.29
N ASN A 32 8.01 3.66 4.93
CA ASN A 32 8.91 4.37 5.86
C ASN A 32 8.46 5.81 6.17
N ASN A 33 7.66 6.46 5.32
CA ASN A 33 7.16 7.83 5.53
C ASN A 33 5.64 7.86 5.54
N SER A 34 5.04 8.14 6.70
CA SER A 34 3.59 8.28 6.90
C SER A 34 2.98 9.45 6.10
N VAL A 35 3.80 10.39 5.65
CA VAL A 35 3.37 11.66 5.04
C VAL A 35 3.48 11.65 3.50
N TYR A 36 3.82 10.52 2.86
CA TYR A 36 3.77 10.42 1.39
C TYR A 36 2.31 10.38 0.94
N LYS A 37 1.73 11.58 0.89
CA LYS A 37 0.35 11.92 0.60
C LYS A 37 -0.20 11.04 -0.52
N ILE A 38 -1.31 10.40 -0.20
CA ILE A 38 -2.22 9.68 -1.09
C ILE A 38 -2.69 10.52 -2.28
N ASN A 39 -2.43 11.83 -2.30
CA ASN A 39 -2.67 12.65 -3.49
C ASN A 39 -1.95 12.13 -4.75
N ILE A 40 -0.91 11.29 -4.63
CA ILE A 40 -0.29 10.59 -5.77
C ILE A 40 -0.93 9.20 -6.02
N ILE A 41 -1.57 8.65 -4.99
CA ILE A 41 -2.14 7.31 -4.97
C ILE A 41 -3.59 7.37 -5.50
N LYS A 42 -3.71 7.21 -6.82
CA LYS A 42 -5.00 7.16 -7.53
C LYS A 42 -5.96 6.14 -6.88
N ILE A 43 -7.27 6.38 -6.97
CA ILE A 43 -8.36 5.47 -6.54
C ILE A 43 -8.11 3.99 -6.96
N ALA A 44 -7.50 3.78 -8.13
CA ALA A 44 -7.12 2.45 -8.62
C ALA A 44 -6.14 1.69 -7.70
N PHE A 45 -5.23 2.39 -7.02
CA PHE A 45 -4.34 1.77 -6.04
C PHE A 45 -5.09 1.39 -4.78
N ILE A 46 -5.98 2.26 -4.27
CA ILE A 46 -6.81 1.95 -3.09
C ILE A 46 -7.64 0.69 -3.33
N ARG A 47 -8.28 0.56 -4.51
CA ARG A 47 -9.00 -0.68 -4.90
C ARG A 47 -8.08 -1.90 -4.89
N LYS A 48 -6.91 -1.83 -5.53
CA LYS A 48 -5.95 -2.95 -5.54
C LYS A 48 -5.48 -3.33 -4.14
N VAL A 49 -5.30 -2.37 -3.25
CA VAL A 49 -4.92 -2.62 -1.86
C VAL A 49 -6.07 -3.31 -1.12
N CYS A 50 -7.30 -2.83 -1.25
CA CYS A 50 -8.49 -3.51 -0.71
C CYS A 50 -8.57 -4.96 -1.19
N ASP A 51 -8.37 -5.20 -2.48
CA ASP A 51 -8.44 -6.52 -3.09
C ASP A 51 -7.31 -7.45 -2.62
N ILE A 52 -6.07 -6.96 -2.54
CA ILE A 52 -4.90 -7.77 -2.16
C ILE A 52 -4.89 -8.10 -0.67
N PHE A 53 -5.30 -7.14 0.17
CA PHE A 53 -5.21 -7.28 1.61
C PHE A 53 -6.54 -7.66 2.28
N PHE A 54 -7.62 -7.83 1.50
CA PHE A 54 -8.97 -8.11 2.01
C PHE A 54 -9.42 -7.12 3.09
N VAL A 55 -9.09 -5.84 2.91
CA VAL A 55 -9.44 -4.77 3.87
C VAL A 55 -10.54 -3.88 3.29
N MET A 56 -11.53 -3.55 4.13
CA MET A 56 -12.57 -2.60 3.74
C MET A 56 -11.99 -1.19 3.55
N PRO A 57 -12.49 -0.43 2.55
CA PRO A 57 -11.91 0.86 2.16
C PRO A 57 -11.94 1.94 3.26
N HIS A 58 -12.88 1.90 4.20
CA HIS A 58 -12.90 2.84 5.33
C HIS A 58 -11.74 2.62 6.32
N ASN A 59 -11.25 1.38 6.45
CA ASN A 59 -10.04 1.07 7.23
C ASN A 59 -8.77 1.57 6.55
N ILE A 60 -8.83 1.85 5.24
CA ILE A 60 -7.73 2.44 4.51
C ILE A 60 -7.70 3.96 4.73
N ILE A 61 -8.84 4.64 4.68
CA ILE A 61 -8.93 6.10 4.81
C ILE A 61 -8.40 6.61 6.18
N SER A 62 -8.60 5.87 7.27
CA SER A 62 -8.09 6.22 8.61
C SER A 62 -6.58 5.99 8.80
N ILE A 63 -5.89 5.32 7.88
CA ILE A 63 -4.43 5.09 7.93
C ILE A 63 -3.66 6.30 7.35
N PHE A 64 -4.38 7.27 6.84
CA PHE A 64 -4.02 7.97 5.63
C PHE A 64 -4.50 9.43 5.63
N LEU A 65 -5.54 9.73 6.42
CA LEU A 65 -5.80 11.01 7.08
C LEU A 65 -5.19 10.99 8.49
#